data_AF-A0A8S0FPQ5-F1
#
_entry.id   AF-A0A8S0FPQ5-F1
#
_cell.length_a   1.000
_cell.length_b   1.000
_cell.length_c   1.000
_cell.angle_alpha   90.00
_cell.angle_beta   90.00
_cell.angle_gamma   90.00
#
_symmetry.space_group_name_H-M   'P 1'
#
loop_
_entity.id
_entity.type
_entity.pdbx_description
1 polymer ?
#
loop_
_entity_poly.entity_id
_entity_poly.type
_entity_poly.pdbx_seq_one_letter_code
_entity_poly.pdbx_strand_id
1 'polypeptide(L)'
;MNKARLIEKIAELVKEKRVEGISALRDESDKDGMRIVIEVKRDAVGEVVLNNLYSQTQLQVSFGINMVALHHGQPKIMNLKDIIAAFVRHRREVVTRRTIFELRKARDRAHILEALAVALANIDPIIELIRHAPTPAEAKTALVANPWQLGNVAAMLERAVLRDDAARPEWLEPEFGVRDGLYYLTEQQAQAILDLRLQKLTGLEHEKLLDEYKELLDQIAELLRILGSADRLMEVIREELELVREQFGDKRRTEITANSADINLEDLITQEDVVVTLSHQGYVKYQPLSEYEAQRRGGKGKSAARIKEEDFIDRLLVANTHDHILCFYPAVAASIR
;
A
#
# COMPACT_ATOMS: atom_id res chain seq x y z
N MET A 1 -11.13 6.28 15.90
CA MET A 1 -11.65 6.39 17.28
C MET A 1 -10.81 7.42 18.04
N ASN A 2 -11.42 8.30 18.82
CA ASN A 2 -10.70 9.27 19.67
C ASN A 2 -10.71 8.77 21.12
N LYS A 3 -9.52 8.63 21.73
CA LYS A 3 -9.37 8.10 23.10
C LYS A 3 -10.17 8.89 24.14
N ALA A 4 -10.06 10.21 24.14
CA ALA A 4 -10.73 11.06 25.11
C ALA A 4 -12.26 10.93 25.01
N ARG A 5 -12.79 10.89 23.78
CA ARG A 5 -14.23 10.70 23.55
C ARG A 5 -14.71 9.30 23.95
N LEU A 6 -13.88 8.26 23.79
CA LEU A 6 -14.21 6.92 24.25
C LEU A 6 -14.35 6.89 25.78
N ILE A 7 -13.38 7.46 26.49
CA ILE A 7 -13.37 7.52 27.96
C ILE A 7 -14.58 8.32 28.48
N GLU A 8 -14.85 9.48 27.86
CA GLU A 8 -16.02 10.30 28.18
C GLU A 8 -17.33 9.53 27.96
N LYS A 9 -17.44 8.79 26.85
CA LYS A 9 -18.63 7.99 26.55
C LYS A 9 -18.83 6.86 27.56
N ILE A 10 -17.75 6.18 27.96
CA ILE A 10 -17.83 5.14 29.00
C ILE A 10 -18.27 5.75 30.33
N ALA A 11 -17.71 6.90 30.72
CA ALA A 11 -18.10 7.60 31.94
C ALA A 11 -19.58 8.04 31.93
N GLU A 12 -20.08 8.51 30.79
CA GLU A 12 -21.49 8.82 30.58
C GLU A 12 -22.39 7.57 30.75
N LEU A 13 -22.04 6.46 30.10
CA LEU A 13 -22.80 5.20 30.19
C LEU A 13 -22.86 4.65 31.62
N VAL A 14 -21.78 4.80 32.39
CA VAL A 14 -21.74 4.42 33.82
C VAL A 14 -22.61 5.37 34.65
N LYS A 15 -22.55 6.68 34.40
CA LYS A 15 -23.36 7.68 35.11
C LYS A 15 -24.87 7.49 34.87
N GLU A 16 -25.24 7.10 33.65
CA GLU A 16 -26.62 6.81 33.26
C GLU A 16 -27.11 5.41 33.70
N LYS A 17 -26.25 4.62 34.36
CA LYS A 17 -26.51 3.21 34.72
C LYS A 17 -26.89 2.32 33.53
N ARG A 18 -26.39 2.65 32.34
CA ARG A 18 -26.57 1.83 31.13
C ARG A 18 -25.58 0.68 31.03
N VAL A 19 -24.42 0.87 31.66
CA VAL A 19 -23.40 -0.17 31.86
C VAL A 19 -23.13 -0.27 33.35
N GLU A 20 -23.39 -1.44 33.91
CA GLU A 20 -23.16 -1.73 35.32
C GLU A 20 -21.82 -2.46 35.52
N GLY A 21 -21.44 -2.71 36.78
CA GLY A 21 -20.23 -3.46 37.10
C GLY A 21 -18.89 -2.72 36.98
N ILE A 22 -18.87 -1.42 36.63
CA ILE A 22 -17.64 -0.59 36.62
C ILE A 22 -17.54 0.23 37.91
N SER A 23 -16.38 0.19 38.58
CA SER A 23 -16.10 0.99 39.79
C SER A 23 -15.32 2.27 39.50
N ALA A 24 -14.30 2.19 38.64
CA ALA A 24 -13.44 3.31 38.28
C ALA A 24 -12.87 3.15 36.88
N LEU A 25 -12.47 4.27 36.27
CA LEU A 25 -11.86 4.36 34.94
C LEU A 25 -10.60 5.23 35.04
N ARG A 26 -9.44 4.70 34.62
CA ARG A 26 -8.15 5.40 34.63
C ARG A 26 -7.46 5.30 33.26
N ASP A 27 -6.78 6.36 32.87
CA ASP A 27 -5.89 6.38 31.71
C ASP A 27 -4.44 6.38 32.20
N GLU A 28 -3.74 5.27 31.97
CA GLU A 28 -2.34 5.06 32.33
C GLU A 28 -1.45 5.11 31.09
N SER A 29 -1.90 5.76 30.01
CA SER A 29 -1.11 5.88 28.78
C SER A 29 0.12 6.76 28.99
N ASP A 30 1.24 6.33 28.44
CA ASP A 30 2.52 7.04 28.49
C ASP A 30 3.22 7.02 27.11
N LYS A 31 4.54 7.22 27.10
CA LYS A 31 5.35 7.19 25.87
C LYS A 31 5.57 5.77 25.35
N ASP A 32 5.43 4.77 26.20
CA ASP A 32 5.70 3.37 25.88
C ASP A 32 4.43 2.69 25.31
N GLY A 33 3.24 3.22 25.62
CA GLY A 33 2.02 2.80 24.94
C GLY A 33 0.72 3.39 25.46
N MET A 34 -0.36 3.10 24.74
CA MET A 34 -1.71 3.39 25.20
C MET A 34 -2.18 2.33 26.19
N ARG A 35 -2.61 2.75 27.39
CA ARG A 35 -3.11 1.86 28.43
C ARG A 35 -4.32 2.48 29.12
N ILE A 36 -5.48 1.83 28.98
CA ILE A 36 -6.72 2.23 29.65
C ILE A 36 -7.08 1.14 30.66
N VAL A 37 -7.34 1.53 31.90
CA VAL A 37 -7.67 0.62 33.00
C VAL A 37 -9.11 0.85 33.42
N ILE A 38 -9.91 -0.21 33.34
CA ILE A 38 -11.31 -0.26 33.78
C ILE A 38 -11.35 -1.17 35.01
N GLU A 39 -11.66 -0.60 36.18
CA GLU A 39 -11.83 -1.40 37.40
C GLU A 39 -13.25 -1.96 37.46
N VAL A 40 -13.34 -3.27 37.67
CA VAL A 40 -14.60 -4.01 37.78
C VAL A 40 -15.00 -4.10 39.25
N LYS A 41 -16.31 -3.95 39.54
CA LYS A 41 -16.86 -4.12 40.89
C LYS A 41 -16.70 -5.58 41.37
N ARG A 42 -16.59 -5.77 42.68
CA ARG A 42 -16.33 -7.10 43.28
C ARG A 42 -17.40 -8.15 43.01
N ASP A 43 -18.63 -7.70 42.78
CA ASP A 43 -19.84 -8.49 42.55
C ASP A 43 -20.20 -8.64 41.07
N ALA A 44 -19.40 -8.09 40.16
CA ALA A 44 -19.69 -8.12 38.72
C ALA A 44 -18.85 -9.16 37.97
N VAL A 45 -19.48 -9.81 36.98
CA VAL A 45 -18.79 -10.72 36.06
C VAL A 45 -18.14 -9.89 34.94
N GLY A 46 -16.80 -9.89 34.90
CA GLY A 46 -16.03 -9.03 33.98
C GLY A 46 -16.31 -9.27 32.50
N GLU A 47 -16.57 -10.51 32.09
CA GLU A 47 -16.91 -10.85 30.70
C GLU A 47 -18.22 -10.18 30.24
N VAL A 48 -19.24 -10.17 31.10
CA VAL A 48 -20.53 -9.52 30.83
C VAL A 48 -20.36 -8.00 30.70
N VAL A 49 -19.54 -7.39 31.56
CA VAL A 49 -19.20 -5.96 31.47
C VAL A 49 -18.48 -5.67 30.15
N LEU A 50 -17.52 -6.52 29.76
CA LEU A 50 -16.77 -6.37 28.52
C LEU A 50 -17.66 -6.48 27.28
N ASN A 51 -18.59 -7.45 27.24
CA ASN A 51 -19.54 -7.62 26.14
C ASN A 51 -20.50 -6.41 26.04
N ASN A 52 -20.96 -5.89 27.17
CA ASN A 52 -21.75 -4.65 27.20
C ASN A 52 -20.96 -3.44 26.70
N LEU A 53 -19.67 -3.35 27.01
CA LEU A 53 -18.81 -2.30 26.45
C LEU A 53 -18.64 -2.46 24.94
N TYR A 54 -18.44 -3.67 24.42
CA TYR A 54 -18.35 -3.89 22.98
C TYR A 54 -19.65 -3.51 22.24
N SER A 55 -20.82 -3.84 22.81
CA SER A 55 -22.11 -3.56 22.16
C SER A 55 -22.53 -2.09 22.22
N GLN A 56 -22.12 -1.33 23.24
CA GLN A 56 -22.57 0.05 23.47
C GLN A 56 -21.50 1.13 23.23
N THR A 57 -20.24 0.76 22.95
CA THR A 57 -19.14 1.71 22.77
C THR A 57 -18.45 1.58 21.41
N GLN A 58 -17.52 2.51 21.11
CA GLN A 58 -16.72 2.49 19.89
C GLN A 58 -15.54 1.51 19.93
N LEU A 59 -15.46 0.61 20.93
CA LEU A 59 -14.48 -0.46 20.95
C LEU A 59 -14.70 -1.47 19.81
N GLN A 60 -15.96 -1.63 19.37
CA GLN A 60 -16.33 -2.38 18.18
C GLN A 60 -17.06 -1.45 17.22
N VAL A 61 -16.63 -1.43 15.96
CA VAL A 61 -17.23 -0.59 14.91
C VAL A 61 -17.34 -1.36 13.60
N SER A 62 -18.42 -1.11 12.86
CA SER A 62 -18.55 -1.59 11.49
C SER A 62 -17.76 -0.70 10.53
N PHE A 63 -17.06 -1.29 9.57
CA PHE A 63 -16.40 -0.57 8.50
C PHE A 63 -17.00 -0.96 7.14
N GLY A 64 -17.68 -0.01 6.49
CA GLY A 64 -18.31 -0.22 5.18
C GLY A 64 -17.27 -0.22 4.05
N ILE A 65 -16.84 -1.41 3.62
CA ILE A 65 -15.88 -1.56 2.52
C ILE A 65 -16.60 -1.33 1.19
N ASN A 66 -16.17 -0.32 0.43
CA ASN A 66 -16.66 -0.05 -0.92
C ASN A 66 -15.50 0.27 -1.88
N MET A 67 -15.16 -0.69 -2.75
CA MET A 67 -14.02 -0.59 -3.68
C MET A 67 -14.43 0.04 -5.02
N VAL A 68 -14.67 1.36 -5.01
CA VAL A 68 -14.97 2.15 -6.22
C VAL A 68 -13.74 2.97 -6.61
N ALA A 69 -13.34 2.86 -7.88
CA ALA A 69 -12.21 3.62 -8.44
C ALA A 69 -12.52 4.06 -9.88
N LEU A 70 -11.69 4.94 -10.44
CA LEU A 70 -11.78 5.31 -11.85
C LEU A 70 -11.05 4.29 -12.73
N HIS A 71 -11.73 3.78 -13.75
CA HIS A 71 -11.12 2.98 -14.80
C HIS A 71 -11.47 3.60 -16.16
N HIS A 72 -10.45 4.09 -16.86
CA HIS A 72 -10.60 4.87 -18.10
C HIS A 72 -11.55 6.09 -17.93
N GLY A 73 -11.36 6.85 -16.85
CA GLY A 73 -12.11 8.08 -16.57
C GLY A 73 -13.55 7.87 -16.06
N GLN A 74 -13.98 6.62 -15.89
CA GLN A 74 -15.33 6.30 -15.40
C GLN A 74 -15.29 5.58 -14.05
N PRO A 75 -16.19 5.91 -13.09
CA PRO A 75 -16.30 5.19 -11.83
C PRO A 75 -16.74 3.74 -12.06
N LYS A 76 -16.00 2.79 -11.51
CA LYS A 76 -16.31 1.36 -11.54
C LYS A 76 -16.02 0.72 -10.19
N ILE A 77 -16.83 -0.28 -9.84
CA ILE A 77 -16.53 -1.20 -8.75
C ILE A 77 -15.52 -2.22 -9.30
N MET A 78 -14.42 -2.44 -8.59
CA MET A 78 -13.35 -3.33 -9.01
C MET A 78 -13.02 -4.32 -7.89
N ASN A 79 -12.79 -5.59 -8.26
CA ASN A 79 -12.29 -6.58 -7.31
C ASN A 79 -10.75 -6.51 -7.22
N LEU A 80 -10.16 -7.27 -6.29
CA LEU A 80 -8.72 -7.31 -6.09
C LEU A 80 -7.94 -7.75 -7.34
N LYS A 81 -8.46 -8.72 -8.10
CA LYS A 81 -7.82 -9.23 -9.32
C LYS A 81 -7.75 -8.14 -10.40
N ASP A 82 -8.83 -7.37 -10.56
CA ASP A 82 -8.88 -6.27 -11.55
C ASP A 82 -7.87 -5.17 -11.20
N ILE A 83 -7.75 -4.84 -9.91
CA ILE A 83 -6.80 -3.84 -9.41
C ILE A 83 -5.34 -4.30 -9.66
N ILE A 84 -5.02 -5.55 -9.31
CA ILE A 84 -3.68 -6.11 -9.55
C ILE A 84 -3.38 -6.16 -11.05
N ALA A 85 -4.33 -6.60 -11.87
CA ALA A 85 -4.16 -6.65 -13.32
C ALA A 85 -3.92 -5.26 -13.93
N ALA A 86 -4.66 -4.24 -13.48
CA ALA A 86 -4.46 -2.86 -13.89
C ALA A 86 -3.08 -2.32 -13.47
N PHE A 87 -2.65 -2.59 -12.23
CA PHE A 87 -1.32 -2.23 -11.75
C PHE A 87 -0.21 -2.88 -12.58
N VAL A 88 -0.28 -4.18 -12.83
CA VAL A 88 0.73 -4.90 -13.64
C VAL A 88 0.75 -4.38 -15.07
N ARG A 89 -0.42 -4.11 -15.69
CA ARG A 89 -0.49 -3.50 -17.03
C ARG A 89 0.17 -2.12 -17.06
N HIS A 90 -0.11 -1.28 -16.07
CA HIS A 90 0.50 0.04 -15.96
C HIS A 90 2.02 -0.06 -15.77
N ARG A 91 2.51 -0.98 -14.91
CA ARG A 91 3.95 -1.23 -14.76
C ARG A 91 4.61 -1.66 -16.06
N ARG A 92 3.99 -2.55 -16.83
CA ARG A 92 4.50 -2.92 -18.16
C ARG A 92 4.63 -1.72 -19.08
N GLU A 93 3.59 -0.89 -19.18
CA GLU A 93 3.63 0.33 -20.01
C GLU A 93 4.75 1.29 -19.57
N VAL A 94 4.84 1.57 -18.27
CA VAL A 94 5.85 2.48 -17.70
C VAL A 94 7.26 1.96 -17.96
N VAL A 95 7.50 0.66 -17.72
CA VAL A 95 8.81 0.04 -17.95
C VAL A 95 9.16 0.07 -19.43
N THR A 96 8.24 -0.31 -20.34
CA THR A 96 8.48 -0.23 -21.78
C THR A 96 8.81 1.20 -22.23
N ARG A 97 8.04 2.20 -21.77
CA ARG A 97 8.30 3.61 -22.13
C ARG A 97 9.63 4.11 -21.60
N ARG A 98 10.00 3.74 -20.36
CA ARG A 98 11.31 4.05 -19.78
C ARG A 98 12.44 3.41 -20.59
N THR A 99 12.33 2.12 -20.92
CA THR A 99 13.33 1.39 -21.71
C THR A 99 13.51 1.98 -23.11
N ILE A 100 12.42 2.36 -23.79
CA ILE A 100 12.49 3.05 -25.10
C ILE A 100 13.21 4.40 -24.97
N PHE A 101 12.87 5.18 -23.95
CA PHE A 101 13.49 6.48 -23.70
C PHE A 101 14.99 6.34 -23.43
N GLU A 102 15.38 5.41 -22.56
CA GLU A 102 16.78 5.12 -22.24
C GLU A 102 17.53 4.60 -23.46
N LEU A 103 16.93 3.73 -24.27
CA LEU A 103 17.52 3.22 -25.51
C LEU A 103 17.79 4.34 -26.50
N ARG A 104 16.81 5.23 -26.72
CA ARG A 104 16.98 6.39 -27.61
C ARG A 104 18.11 7.29 -27.12
N LYS A 105 18.14 7.60 -25.82
CA LYS A 105 19.20 8.42 -25.21
C LYS A 105 20.57 7.77 -25.33
N ALA A 106 20.67 6.45 -25.12
CA ALA A 106 21.91 5.71 -25.26
C ALA A 106 22.41 5.69 -26.71
N ARG A 107 21.52 5.45 -27.69
CA ARG A 107 21.84 5.52 -29.13
C ARG A 107 22.32 6.90 -29.55
N ASP A 108 21.62 7.96 -29.16
CA ASP A 108 22.00 9.34 -29.48
C ASP A 108 23.39 9.68 -28.89
N ARG A 109 23.68 9.20 -27.67
CA ARG A 109 24.99 9.38 -27.03
C ARG A 109 26.09 8.56 -27.74
N ALA A 110 25.81 7.29 -28.03
CA ALA A 110 26.73 6.40 -28.73
C ALA A 110 27.12 6.99 -30.10
N HIS A 111 26.14 7.49 -30.87
CA HIS A 111 26.36 8.15 -32.16
C HIS A 111 27.38 9.30 -32.08
N ILE A 112 27.31 10.13 -31.02
CA ILE A 112 28.30 11.20 -30.83
C ILE A 112 29.67 10.63 -30.45
N LEU A 113 29.73 9.67 -29.53
CA LEU A 113 31.01 9.06 -29.11
C LEU A 113 31.73 8.35 -30.26
N GLU A 114 31.00 7.72 -31.18
CA GLU A 114 31.58 7.12 -32.39
C GLU A 114 32.36 8.14 -33.21
N ALA A 115 31.76 9.29 -33.49
CA ALA A 115 32.44 10.36 -34.23
C ALA A 115 33.65 10.90 -33.47
N LEU A 116 33.56 11.06 -32.15
CA LEU A 116 34.69 11.50 -31.34
C LEU A 116 35.83 10.46 -31.36
N ALA A 117 35.50 9.17 -31.32
CA ALA A 117 36.49 8.10 -31.39
C ALA A 117 37.18 8.05 -32.76
N VAL A 118 36.41 8.16 -33.85
CA VAL A 118 36.95 8.26 -35.22
C VAL A 118 37.82 9.52 -35.38
N ALA A 119 37.39 10.64 -34.78
CA ALA A 119 38.16 11.88 -34.84
C ALA A 119 39.49 11.77 -34.09
N LEU A 120 39.51 11.14 -32.93
CA LEU A 120 40.75 10.91 -32.17
C LEU A 120 41.70 9.95 -32.89
N ALA A 121 41.17 8.95 -33.61
CA ALA A 121 41.97 8.05 -34.43
C ALA A 121 42.59 8.74 -35.67
N ASN A 122 42.00 9.84 -36.13
CA ASN A 122 42.44 10.61 -37.30
C ASN A 122 42.79 12.06 -36.93
N ILE A 123 43.46 12.26 -35.79
CA ILE A 123 43.67 13.60 -35.24
C ILE A 123 44.52 14.50 -36.16
N ASP A 124 45.57 13.95 -36.79
CA ASP A 124 46.49 14.75 -37.61
C ASP A 124 45.79 15.34 -38.85
N PRO A 125 45.07 14.55 -39.69
CA PRO A 125 44.31 15.12 -40.81
C PRO A 125 43.19 16.06 -40.37
N ILE A 126 42.55 15.83 -39.21
CA ILE A 126 41.54 16.75 -38.66
C ILE A 126 42.16 18.10 -38.27
N ILE A 127 43.31 18.09 -37.59
CA ILE A 127 44.03 19.31 -37.24
C ILE A 127 44.46 20.05 -38.51
N GLU A 128 44.97 19.34 -39.51
CA GLU A 128 45.38 19.94 -40.78
C GLU A 128 44.20 20.61 -41.49
N LEU A 129 43.04 19.94 -41.57
CA LEU A 129 41.81 20.48 -42.14
C LEU A 129 41.35 21.73 -41.39
N ILE A 130 41.31 21.68 -40.05
CA ILE A 130 40.88 22.82 -39.23
C ILE A 130 41.86 24.01 -39.35
N ARG A 131 43.17 23.75 -39.46
CA ARG A 131 44.19 24.80 -39.61
C ARG A 131 44.14 25.52 -40.96
N HIS A 132 43.71 24.85 -42.02
CA HIS A 132 43.60 25.44 -43.36
C HIS A 132 42.22 26.06 -43.63
N ALA A 133 41.20 25.71 -42.85
CA ALA A 133 39.87 26.29 -42.96
C ALA A 133 39.83 27.74 -42.40
N PRO A 134 39.42 28.75 -43.20
CA PRO A 134 39.29 30.13 -42.75
C PRO A 134 38.22 30.35 -41.67
N THR A 135 37.15 29.53 -41.68
CA THR A 135 36.01 29.67 -40.76
C THR A 135 35.60 28.32 -40.16
N PRO A 136 35.00 28.30 -38.96
CA PRO A 136 34.45 27.06 -38.37
C PRO A 136 33.35 26.42 -39.22
N ALA A 137 32.58 27.22 -39.96
CA ALA A 137 31.56 26.73 -40.88
C ALA A 137 32.18 25.96 -42.05
N GLU A 138 33.24 26.50 -42.66
CA GLU A 138 33.97 25.81 -43.73
C GLU A 138 34.66 24.53 -43.23
N ALA A 139 35.25 24.57 -42.03
CA ALA A 139 35.83 23.37 -41.40
C ALA A 139 34.77 22.29 -41.20
N LYS A 140 33.58 22.65 -40.72
CA LYS A 140 32.46 21.72 -40.54
C LYS A 140 32.02 21.10 -41.86
N THR A 141 31.80 21.91 -42.90
CA THR A 141 31.42 21.42 -44.23
C THR A 141 32.48 20.47 -44.79
N ALA A 142 33.77 20.79 -44.61
CA ALA A 142 34.86 19.93 -45.05
C ALA A 142 34.95 18.61 -44.25
N LEU A 143 34.68 18.62 -42.93
CA LEU A 143 34.63 17.41 -42.11
C LEU A 143 33.52 16.45 -42.58
N VAL A 144 32.36 16.98 -42.93
CA VAL A 144 31.18 16.20 -43.38
C VAL A 144 31.34 15.71 -44.82
N ALA A 145 31.97 16.51 -45.69
CA ALA A 145 32.13 16.17 -47.11
C ALA A 145 33.14 15.02 -47.37
N ASN A 146 34.09 14.81 -46.46
CA ASN A 146 35.13 13.80 -46.62
C ASN A 146 34.84 12.55 -45.75
N PRO A 147 35.03 11.33 -46.31
CA PRO A 147 34.97 10.11 -45.51
C PRO A 147 36.24 9.95 -44.66
N TRP A 148 36.09 9.30 -43.50
CA TRP A 148 37.17 9.07 -42.55
C TRP A 148 37.53 7.59 -42.42
N GLN A 149 38.82 7.29 -42.24
CA GLN A 149 39.29 5.93 -41.99
C GLN A 149 38.92 5.51 -40.56
N LEU A 150 38.47 4.27 -40.37
CA LEU A 150 38.12 3.78 -39.03
C LEU A 150 39.35 3.51 -38.15
N GLY A 151 40.51 3.24 -38.75
CA GLY A 151 41.77 3.04 -38.02
C GLY A 151 41.68 1.95 -36.94
N ASN A 152 42.19 2.25 -35.75
CA ASN A 152 42.19 1.33 -34.60
C ASN A 152 40.82 1.15 -33.92
N VAL A 153 39.83 2.00 -34.22
CA VAL A 153 38.46 1.87 -33.69
C VAL A 153 37.57 0.99 -34.57
N ALA A 154 38.05 0.54 -35.73
CA ALA A 154 37.33 -0.33 -36.65
C ALA A 154 36.75 -1.58 -35.98
N ALA A 155 37.58 -2.35 -35.26
CA ALA A 155 37.15 -3.58 -34.59
C ALA A 155 36.08 -3.35 -33.50
N MET A 156 36.05 -2.15 -32.90
CA MET A 156 35.06 -1.77 -31.91
C MET A 156 33.73 -1.40 -32.57
N LEU A 157 33.79 -0.64 -33.66
CA LEU A 157 32.62 -0.21 -34.44
C LEU A 157 32.00 -1.39 -35.21
N GLU A 158 32.81 -2.29 -35.77
CA GLU A 158 32.35 -3.49 -36.45
C GLU A 158 31.60 -4.43 -35.51
N ARG A 159 32.01 -4.56 -34.24
CA ARG A 159 31.26 -5.34 -33.24
C ARG A 159 29.89 -4.74 -32.94
N ALA A 160 29.75 -3.41 -33.00
CA ALA A 160 28.48 -2.73 -32.86
C ALA A 160 27.57 -2.93 -34.09
N VAL A 161 28.16 -2.98 -35.30
CA VAL A 161 27.47 -3.19 -36.58
C VAL A 161 27.05 -4.65 -36.79
N LEU A 162 27.85 -5.62 -36.33
CA LEU A 162 27.56 -7.07 -36.45
C LEU A 162 26.32 -7.52 -35.65
N ARG A 163 25.79 -6.67 -34.76
CA ARG A 163 24.50 -6.85 -34.08
C ARG A 163 23.43 -5.92 -34.66
N ASP A 164 23.21 -6.01 -35.98
CA ASP A 164 21.95 -5.55 -36.61
C ASP A 164 21.68 -4.03 -36.52
N ASP A 165 22.71 -3.19 -36.71
CA ASP A 165 22.62 -1.72 -36.62
C ASP A 165 22.05 -1.20 -35.28
N ALA A 166 22.13 -1.99 -34.21
CA ALA A 166 21.50 -1.73 -32.93
C ALA A 166 21.86 -0.38 -32.28
N ALA A 167 23.08 0.11 -32.49
CA ALA A 167 23.59 1.37 -31.92
C ALA A 167 23.20 2.62 -32.74
N ARG A 168 22.71 2.42 -33.97
CA ARG A 168 22.37 3.50 -34.89
C ARG A 168 21.07 4.19 -34.46
N PRO A 169 21.01 5.53 -34.37
CA PRO A 169 19.76 6.24 -34.14
C PRO A 169 18.76 6.02 -35.28
N GLU A 170 17.47 5.91 -34.95
CA GLU A 170 16.40 5.63 -35.93
C GLU A 170 16.19 6.77 -36.94
N TRP A 171 16.55 8.00 -36.58
CA TRP A 171 16.40 9.18 -37.41
C TRP A 171 17.57 9.37 -38.40
N LEU A 172 18.64 8.59 -38.28
CA LEU A 172 19.88 8.81 -39.04
C LEU A 172 19.76 8.25 -40.46
N GLU A 173 19.95 9.07 -41.49
CA GLU A 173 19.85 8.66 -42.89
C GLU A 173 20.98 7.69 -43.30
N PRO A 174 20.72 6.64 -44.11
CA PRO A 174 21.69 5.59 -44.46
C PRO A 174 23.02 6.04 -45.08
N GLU A 175 23.12 7.31 -45.47
CA GLU A 175 24.33 7.93 -46.00
C GLU A 175 25.40 8.24 -44.94
N PHE A 176 25.02 8.32 -43.66
CA PHE A 176 25.92 8.59 -42.54
C PHE A 176 26.34 7.32 -41.78
N GLY A 177 27.41 7.40 -41.00
CA GLY A 177 27.96 6.29 -40.20
C GLY A 177 28.96 5.42 -40.96
N VAL A 178 29.15 4.18 -40.52
CA VAL A 178 30.10 3.23 -41.12
C VAL A 178 29.56 2.69 -42.44
N ARG A 179 30.31 2.88 -43.54
CA ARG A 179 30.01 2.31 -44.87
C ARG A 179 31.30 1.98 -45.60
N ASP A 180 31.38 0.79 -46.18
CA ASP A 180 32.52 0.33 -47.00
C ASP A 180 33.90 0.55 -46.33
N GLY A 181 33.97 0.36 -45.00
CA GLY A 181 35.21 0.55 -44.21
C GLY A 181 35.57 2.01 -43.92
N LEU A 182 34.68 2.96 -44.24
CA LEU A 182 34.84 4.40 -44.00
C LEU A 182 33.71 4.91 -43.08
N TYR A 183 33.95 6.04 -42.40
CA TYR A 183 32.96 6.72 -41.58
C TYR A 183 32.53 8.05 -42.21
N TYR A 184 31.22 8.27 -42.31
CA TYR A 184 30.62 9.50 -42.82
C TYR A 184 29.97 10.27 -41.66
N LEU A 185 30.47 11.48 -41.40
CA LEU A 185 30.04 12.31 -40.27
C LEU A 185 28.76 13.08 -40.58
N THR A 186 27.90 13.26 -39.58
CA THR A 186 26.81 14.25 -39.62
C THR A 186 27.28 15.65 -39.24
N GLU A 187 26.49 16.68 -39.56
CA GLU A 187 26.79 18.04 -39.11
C GLU A 187 26.86 18.17 -37.58
N GLN A 188 26.01 17.43 -36.87
CA GLN A 188 25.99 17.41 -35.40
C GLN A 188 27.27 16.77 -34.84
N GLN A 189 27.72 15.67 -35.44
CA GLN A 189 28.97 15.01 -35.08
C GLN A 189 30.17 15.93 -35.37
N ALA A 190 30.21 16.56 -36.55
CA ALA A 190 31.27 17.51 -36.89
C ALA A 190 31.33 18.69 -35.92
N GLN A 191 30.17 19.22 -35.49
CA GLN A 191 30.13 20.22 -34.42
C GLN A 191 30.71 19.68 -33.11
N ALA A 192 30.35 18.47 -32.69
CA ALA A 192 30.88 17.86 -31.47
C ALA A 192 32.41 17.66 -31.52
N ILE A 193 32.96 17.35 -32.70
CA ILE A 193 34.41 17.28 -32.94
C ILE A 193 35.07 18.65 -32.79
N LEU A 194 34.49 19.70 -33.37
CA LEU A 194 35.00 21.07 -33.26
C LEU A 194 34.94 21.61 -31.81
N ASP A 195 33.99 21.13 -31.01
CA ASP A 195 33.83 21.49 -29.60
C ASP A 195 34.77 20.69 -28.66
N LEU A 196 35.60 19.78 -29.20
CA LEU A 196 36.61 19.06 -28.42
C LEU A 196 37.64 20.02 -27.83
N ARG A 197 38.01 19.75 -26.58
CA ARG A 197 39.08 20.47 -25.87
C ARG A 197 40.37 19.67 -25.90
N LEU A 198 41.51 20.36 -25.99
CA LEU A 198 42.84 19.73 -26.06
C LEU A 198 43.13 18.72 -24.93
N GLN A 199 42.56 18.90 -23.73
CA GLN A 199 42.69 17.94 -22.63
C GLN A 199 42.17 16.52 -22.97
N LYS A 200 41.25 16.41 -23.93
CA LYS A 200 40.69 15.13 -24.40
C LYS A 200 41.65 14.33 -25.29
N LEU A 201 42.81 14.90 -25.65
CA LEU A 201 43.87 14.23 -26.40
C LEU A 201 44.82 13.43 -25.51
N THR A 202 44.67 13.50 -24.19
CA THR A 202 45.47 12.68 -23.26
C THR A 202 45.04 11.22 -23.38
N GLY A 203 46.00 10.28 -23.25
CA GLY A 203 45.71 8.85 -23.38
C GLY A 203 44.62 8.35 -22.42
N LEU A 204 44.60 8.86 -21.19
CA LEU A 204 43.57 8.52 -20.19
C LEU A 204 42.16 8.98 -20.61
N GLU A 205 42.02 10.18 -21.19
CA GLU A 205 40.72 10.66 -21.63
C GLU A 205 40.24 9.95 -22.89
N HIS A 206 41.17 9.50 -23.75
CA HIS A 206 40.86 8.64 -24.88
C HIS A 206 40.32 7.28 -24.41
N GLU A 207 41.00 6.62 -23.47
CA GLU A 207 40.55 5.33 -22.89
C GLU A 207 39.16 5.46 -22.26
N LYS A 208 38.91 6.51 -21.47
CA LYS A 208 37.59 6.75 -20.86
C LYS A 208 36.47 6.89 -21.89
N LEU A 209 36.71 7.55 -23.02
CA LEU A 209 35.70 7.70 -24.08
C LEU A 209 35.40 6.35 -24.74
N LEU A 210 36.43 5.52 -24.96
CA LEU A 210 36.25 4.18 -25.52
C LEU A 210 35.51 3.26 -24.54
N ASP A 211 35.81 3.36 -23.25
CA ASP A 211 35.13 2.57 -22.22
C ASP A 211 33.68 3.02 -22.03
N GLU A 212 33.40 4.33 -22.03
CA GLU A 212 32.03 4.87 -22.04
C GLU A 212 31.24 4.34 -23.25
N TYR A 213 31.86 4.30 -24.43
CA TYR A 213 31.21 3.76 -25.62
C TYR A 213 30.90 2.27 -25.49
N LYS A 214 31.83 1.44 -24.97
CA LYS A 214 31.58 0.01 -24.73
C LYS A 214 30.44 -0.21 -23.74
N GLU A 215 30.44 0.53 -22.63
CA GLU A 215 29.35 0.46 -21.64
C GLU A 215 27.99 0.79 -22.25
N LEU A 216 27.93 1.80 -23.12
CA LEU A 216 26.70 2.15 -23.83
C LEU A 216 26.27 1.06 -24.81
N LEU A 217 27.20 0.39 -25.50
CA LEU A 217 26.86 -0.74 -26.38
C LEU A 217 26.26 -1.91 -25.58
N ASP A 218 26.84 -2.24 -24.43
CA ASP A 218 26.31 -3.27 -23.55
C ASP A 218 24.92 -2.88 -23.00
N GLN A 219 24.75 -1.60 -22.63
CA GLN A 219 23.47 -1.07 -22.20
C GLN A 219 22.41 -1.16 -23.31
N ILE A 220 22.74 -0.74 -24.54
CA ILE A 220 21.84 -0.80 -25.70
C ILE A 220 21.44 -2.27 -25.98
N ALA A 221 22.39 -3.19 -25.90
CA ALA A 221 22.12 -4.61 -26.11
C ALA A 221 21.14 -5.19 -25.08
N GLU A 222 21.30 -4.86 -23.79
CA GLU A 222 20.36 -5.31 -22.75
C GLU A 222 18.99 -4.63 -22.91
N LEU A 223 18.93 -3.33 -23.23
CA LEU A 223 17.67 -2.62 -23.47
C LEU A 223 16.90 -3.23 -24.66
N LEU A 224 17.58 -3.56 -25.75
CA LEU A 224 16.98 -4.26 -26.89
C LEU A 224 16.51 -5.67 -26.49
N ARG A 225 17.27 -6.39 -25.65
CA ARG A 225 16.85 -7.70 -25.14
C ARG A 225 15.58 -7.60 -24.30
N ILE A 226 15.45 -6.57 -23.46
CA ILE A 226 14.25 -6.30 -22.67
C ILE A 226 13.06 -5.97 -23.58
N LEU A 227 13.25 -5.16 -24.63
CA LEU A 227 12.18 -4.82 -25.57
C LEU A 227 11.78 -6.00 -26.48
N GLY A 228 12.73 -6.86 -26.83
CA GLY A 228 12.52 -8.03 -27.70
C GLY A 228 11.93 -9.25 -26.99
N SER A 229 11.98 -9.31 -25.66
CA SER A 229 11.47 -10.44 -24.86
C SER A 229 10.50 -9.98 -23.78
N ALA A 230 9.23 -10.38 -23.93
CA ALA A 230 8.22 -10.16 -22.90
C ALA A 230 8.57 -10.85 -21.57
N ASP A 231 9.22 -12.02 -21.63
CA ASP A 231 9.67 -12.75 -20.44
C ASP A 231 10.75 -11.96 -19.69
N ARG A 232 11.75 -11.42 -20.42
CA ARG A 232 12.78 -10.59 -19.79
C ARG A 232 12.19 -9.32 -19.17
N LEU A 233 11.24 -8.68 -19.82
CA LEU A 233 10.53 -7.54 -19.23
C LEU A 233 9.81 -7.93 -17.92
N MET A 234 9.18 -9.11 -17.88
CA MET A 234 8.52 -9.60 -16.68
C MET A 234 9.50 -9.99 -15.56
N GLU A 235 10.69 -10.49 -15.89
CA GLU A 235 11.78 -10.70 -14.93
C GLU A 235 12.20 -9.37 -14.29
N VAL A 236 12.45 -8.34 -15.09
CA VAL A 236 12.83 -7.01 -14.58
C VAL A 236 11.75 -6.46 -13.64
N ILE A 237 10.47 -6.57 -14.01
CA ILE A 237 9.36 -6.14 -13.14
C ILE A 237 9.35 -6.94 -11.82
N ARG A 238 9.62 -8.25 -11.87
CA ARG A 238 9.70 -9.09 -10.67
C ARG A 238 10.85 -8.67 -9.77
N GLU A 239 12.05 -8.51 -10.33
CA GLU A 239 13.25 -8.07 -9.61
C GLU A 239 13.00 -6.72 -8.90
N GLU A 240 12.39 -5.75 -9.60
CA GLU A 240 12.00 -4.46 -9.02
C GLU A 240 10.99 -4.61 -7.87
N LEU A 241 9.98 -5.48 -8.02
CA LEU A 241 8.98 -5.71 -6.97
C LEU A 241 9.57 -6.43 -5.75
N GLU A 242 10.50 -7.34 -5.95
CA GLU A 242 11.21 -8.03 -4.88
C GLU A 242 12.11 -7.06 -4.11
N LEU A 243 12.81 -6.17 -4.81
CA LEU A 243 13.60 -5.11 -4.20
C LEU A 243 12.73 -4.16 -3.37
N VAL A 244 11.57 -3.74 -3.90
CA VAL A 244 10.63 -2.88 -3.15
C VAL A 244 10.11 -3.61 -1.91
N ARG A 245 9.79 -4.91 -2.01
CA ARG A 245 9.38 -5.72 -0.86
C ARG A 245 10.48 -5.82 0.19
N GLU A 246 11.74 -5.96 -0.22
CA GLU A 246 12.88 -6.02 0.71
C GLU A 246 13.11 -4.67 1.40
N GLN A 247 13.05 -3.58 0.66
CA GLN A 247 13.30 -2.22 1.18
C GLN A 247 12.19 -1.71 2.10
N PHE A 248 10.93 -2.06 1.81
CA PHE A 248 9.76 -1.46 2.47
C PHE A 248 8.87 -2.47 3.20
N GLY A 249 9.27 -3.74 3.28
CA GLY A 249 8.50 -4.77 3.99
C GLY A 249 8.44 -4.53 5.51
N ASP A 250 7.26 -4.65 6.10
CA ASP A 250 7.05 -4.54 7.54
C ASP A 250 6.25 -5.72 8.11
N LYS A 251 6.28 -5.87 9.44
CA LYS A 251 5.50 -6.89 10.14
C LYS A 251 4.03 -6.47 10.19
N ARG A 252 3.13 -7.42 9.97
CA ARG A 252 1.69 -7.19 10.14
C ARG A 252 1.38 -6.75 11.57
N ARG A 253 0.61 -5.67 11.69
CA ARG A 253 0.21 -5.08 12.98
C ARG A 253 -1.15 -5.56 13.48
N THR A 254 -2.06 -5.88 12.56
CA THR A 254 -3.44 -6.29 12.86
C THR A 254 -3.58 -7.81 12.82
N GLU A 255 -4.38 -8.38 13.72
CA GLU A 255 -4.74 -9.79 13.71
C GLU A 255 -6.09 -9.97 12.99
N ILE A 256 -6.29 -11.10 12.29
CA ILE A 256 -7.62 -11.51 11.81
C ILE A 256 -7.97 -12.78 12.55
N THR A 257 -9.02 -12.71 13.36
CA THR A 257 -9.57 -13.84 14.08
C THR A 257 -10.78 -14.39 13.32
N ALA A 258 -10.98 -15.71 13.35
CA ALA A 258 -12.12 -16.36 12.68
C ALA A 258 -13.44 -16.24 13.46
N ASN A 259 -13.41 -15.70 14.68
CA ASN A 259 -14.57 -15.57 15.55
C ASN A 259 -15.43 -14.37 15.14
N SER A 260 -16.42 -14.60 14.29
CA SER A 260 -17.65 -13.81 14.31
C SER A 260 -18.55 -14.37 15.42
N ALA A 261 -18.18 -14.15 16.68
CA ALA A 261 -19.20 -14.13 17.72
C ALA A 261 -19.90 -12.78 17.56
N ASP A 262 -20.97 -12.74 16.78
CA ASP A 262 -21.97 -11.70 16.99
C ASP A 262 -22.38 -11.84 18.45
N ILE A 263 -22.06 -10.83 19.27
CA ILE A 263 -22.39 -10.81 20.70
C ILE A 263 -23.90 -11.03 20.79
N ASN A 264 -24.32 -12.16 21.33
CA ASN A 264 -25.73 -12.44 21.50
C ASN A 264 -26.26 -11.66 22.70
N LEU A 265 -27.58 -11.44 22.76
CA LEU A 265 -28.19 -10.69 23.86
C LEU A 265 -27.92 -11.37 25.20
N GLU A 266 -27.84 -12.70 25.20
CA GLU A 266 -27.53 -13.55 26.34
C GLU A 266 -26.15 -13.23 26.93
N ASP A 267 -25.16 -12.93 26.09
CA ASP A 267 -23.79 -12.60 26.51
C ASP A 267 -23.70 -11.26 27.27
N LEU A 268 -24.80 -10.47 27.29
CA LEU A 268 -24.91 -9.18 27.98
C LEU A 268 -25.53 -9.27 29.37
N ILE A 269 -26.05 -10.44 29.77
CA ILE A 269 -26.73 -10.64 31.06
C ILE A 269 -25.89 -11.58 31.93
N THR A 270 -25.79 -11.29 33.23
CA THR A 270 -25.09 -12.19 34.16
C THR A 270 -25.96 -13.40 34.45
N GLN A 271 -25.36 -14.59 34.42
CA GLN A 271 -26.03 -15.82 34.80
C GLN A 271 -26.21 -15.87 36.33
N GLU A 272 -27.44 -15.70 36.80
CA GLU A 272 -27.77 -15.73 38.24
C GLU A 272 -29.16 -16.30 38.50
N ASP A 273 -29.36 -16.83 39.71
CA ASP A 273 -30.65 -17.37 40.14
C ASP A 273 -31.55 -16.23 40.65
N VAL A 274 -32.70 -16.06 39.99
CA VAL A 274 -33.67 -15.02 40.28
C VAL A 274 -35.00 -15.61 40.74
N VAL A 275 -35.68 -14.88 41.62
CA VAL A 275 -37.07 -15.12 41.95
C VAL A 275 -37.93 -14.26 41.03
N VAL A 276 -38.74 -14.91 40.20
CA VAL A 276 -39.75 -14.26 39.36
C VAL A 276 -41.09 -14.32 40.07
N THR A 277 -41.72 -13.16 40.26
CA THR A 277 -43.03 -13.03 40.92
C THR A 277 -44.04 -12.43 39.96
N LEU A 278 -45.20 -13.08 39.85
CA LEU A 278 -46.39 -12.59 39.15
C LEU A 278 -47.44 -12.20 40.18
N SER A 279 -47.92 -10.96 40.12
CA SER A 279 -49.00 -10.47 40.98
C SER A 279 -50.38 -10.78 40.42
N HIS A 280 -51.41 -10.73 41.26
CA HIS A 280 -52.79 -10.93 40.82
C HIS A 280 -53.23 -9.86 39.80
N GLN A 281 -52.75 -8.61 39.94
CA GLN A 281 -53.02 -7.55 38.96
C GLN A 281 -52.24 -7.71 37.64
N GLY A 282 -51.47 -8.79 37.49
CA GLY A 282 -50.74 -9.12 36.27
C GLY A 282 -49.36 -8.47 36.17
N TYR A 283 -48.82 -7.93 37.26
CA TYR A 283 -47.46 -7.38 37.28
C TYR A 283 -46.43 -8.51 37.42
N VAL A 284 -45.54 -8.60 36.45
CA VAL A 284 -44.36 -9.49 36.50
C VAL A 284 -43.14 -8.68 36.89
N LYS A 285 -42.39 -9.16 37.87
CA LYS A 285 -41.06 -8.64 38.21
C LYS A 285 -40.16 -9.78 38.63
N TYR A 286 -38.85 -9.59 38.48
CA TYR A 286 -37.84 -10.48 39.03
C TYR A 286 -36.93 -9.72 39.99
N GLN A 287 -36.30 -10.46 40.91
CA GLN A 287 -35.29 -9.95 41.81
C GLN A 287 -34.29 -11.07 42.14
N PRO A 288 -33.00 -10.77 42.40
CA PRO A 288 -32.02 -11.77 42.78
C PRO A 288 -32.46 -12.56 44.02
N LEU A 289 -32.17 -13.86 44.04
CA LEU A 289 -32.55 -14.73 45.16
C LEU A 289 -31.98 -14.22 46.50
N SER A 290 -30.76 -13.66 46.48
CA SER A 290 -30.08 -13.07 47.62
C SER A 290 -30.82 -11.87 48.23
N GLU A 291 -31.38 -10.98 47.41
CA GLU A 291 -32.19 -9.84 47.87
C GLU A 291 -33.53 -10.30 48.43
N TYR A 292 -34.15 -11.31 47.80
CA TYR A 292 -35.41 -11.88 48.28
C TYR A 292 -35.25 -12.55 49.66
N GLU A 293 -34.16 -13.30 49.89
CA GLU A 293 -33.87 -13.88 51.20
C GLU A 293 -33.57 -12.83 52.27
N ALA A 294 -32.87 -11.75 51.92
CA ALA A 294 -32.58 -10.65 52.83
C ALA A 294 -33.85 -9.95 53.33
N GLN A 295 -34.87 -9.79 52.47
CA GLN A 295 -36.17 -9.22 52.86
C GLN A 295 -36.93 -10.05 53.90
N ARG A 296 -36.64 -11.35 54.06
CA ARG A 296 -37.29 -12.21 55.06
C ARG A 296 -36.70 -12.09 56.47
N ARG A 297 -35.51 -11.52 56.65
CA ARG A 297 -34.78 -11.56 57.93
C ARG A 297 -35.14 -10.48 58.96
N GLY A 298 -36.19 -9.66 58.76
CA GLY A 298 -36.63 -8.77 59.82
C GLY A 298 -37.90 -7.95 59.56
N GLY A 299 -39.03 -8.40 60.14
CA GLY A 299 -40.12 -7.52 60.58
C GLY A 299 -41.23 -7.19 59.57
N LYS A 300 -42.45 -7.68 59.85
CA LYS A 300 -43.68 -7.00 59.42
C LYS A 300 -43.75 -5.65 60.16
N GLY A 301 -43.29 -4.57 59.53
CA GLY A 301 -43.27 -3.23 60.11
C GLY A 301 -43.35 -2.11 59.07
N LYS A 302 -44.54 -1.51 58.97
CA LYS A 302 -44.95 -0.32 58.18
C LYS A 302 -43.87 0.77 58.03
N SER A 303 -43.67 1.25 56.79
CA SER A 303 -44.02 2.63 56.35
C SER A 303 -43.28 3.02 55.06
N ALA A 304 -43.95 2.94 53.91
CA ALA A 304 -43.86 3.91 52.80
C ALA A 304 -44.63 3.40 51.56
N ALA A 305 -45.94 3.65 51.52
CA ALA A 305 -46.75 3.98 50.33
C ALA A 305 -48.21 3.68 50.67
N ARG A 306 -49.08 4.67 50.50
CA ARG A 306 -50.53 4.49 50.62
C ARG A 306 -50.96 3.39 49.63
N ILE A 307 -51.62 2.39 50.18
CA ILE A 307 -52.24 1.25 49.50
C ILE A 307 -53.13 1.77 48.36
N LYS A 308 -52.73 1.53 47.11
CA LYS A 308 -53.70 1.08 46.11
C LYS A 308 -53.98 -0.39 46.46
N GLU A 309 -55.25 -0.77 46.44
CA GLU A 309 -55.84 -2.05 46.85
C GLU A 309 -54.89 -3.26 46.72
N GLU A 310 -54.81 -4.07 47.79
CA GLU A 310 -53.79 -5.10 48.06
C GLU A 310 -53.53 -6.06 46.88
N ASP A 311 -52.48 -5.75 46.11
CA ASP A 311 -51.94 -6.67 45.10
C ASP A 311 -51.02 -7.70 45.79
N PHE A 312 -51.33 -8.99 45.64
CA PHE A 312 -50.58 -10.10 46.23
C PHE A 312 -49.94 -10.96 45.15
N ILE A 313 -48.94 -11.76 45.54
CA ILE A 313 -48.23 -12.66 44.62
C ILE A 313 -49.11 -13.87 44.31
N ASP A 314 -49.48 -14.05 43.04
CA ASP A 314 -50.24 -15.19 42.53
C ASP A 314 -49.32 -16.37 42.21
N ARG A 315 -48.20 -16.12 41.51
CA ARG A 315 -47.18 -17.13 41.22
C ARG A 315 -45.78 -16.68 41.57
N LEU A 316 -44.98 -17.64 42.02
CA LEU A 316 -43.56 -17.50 42.32
C LEU A 316 -42.80 -18.68 41.72
N LEU A 317 -41.73 -18.39 41.00
CA LEU A 317 -40.80 -19.41 40.50
C LEU A 317 -39.35 -18.94 40.71
N VAL A 318 -38.44 -19.89 40.88
CA VAL A 318 -37.00 -19.65 40.86
C VAL A 318 -36.50 -20.16 39.52
N ALA A 319 -35.80 -19.31 38.77
CA ALA A 319 -35.23 -19.64 37.47
C ALA A 319 -33.87 -18.93 37.34
N ASN A 320 -33.08 -19.38 36.37
CA ASN A 320 -31.88 -18.68 36.00
C ASN A 320 -32.20 -17.57 34.96
N THR A 321 -31.46 -16.47 34.97
CA THR A 321 -31.62 -15.37 33.99
C THR A 321 -31.50 -15.80 32.53
N HIS A 322 -30.87 -16.96 32.26
CA HIS A 322 -30.71 -17.50 30.92
C HIS A 322 -31.78 -18.55 30.53
N ASP A 323 -32.64 -18.93 31.47
CA ASP A 323 -33.71 -19.88 31.19
C ASP A 323 -34.82 -19.24 30.34
N HIS A 324 -35.71 -20.06 29.77
CA HIS A 324 -36.87 -19.58 29.02
C HIS A 324 -38.16 -19.88 29.78
N ILE A 325 -38.97 -18.84 30.01
CA ILE A 325 -40.27 -18.96 30.68
C ILE A 325 -41.37 -18.93 29.62
N LEU A 326 -42.13 -20.02 29.55
CA LEU A 326 -43.28 -20.13 28.65
C LEU A 326 -44.56 -19.74 29.40
N CYS A 327 -45.18 -18.64 28.98
CA CYS A 327 -46.43 -18.14 29.54
C CYS A 327 -47.62 -18.60 28.67
N PHE A 328 -48.47 -19.45 29.24
CA PHE A 328 -49.64 -19.98 28.56
C PHE A 328 -50.89 -19.17 28.93
N TYR A 329 -51.52 -18.52 27.94
CA TYR A 329 -52.82 -17.86 28.11
C TYR A 329 -53.93 -18.65 27.40
N PRO A 330 -55.21 -18.52 27.82
CA PRO A 330 -56.32 -19.31 27.27
C PRO A 330 -56.54 -19.21 25.74
N ALA A 331 -55.93 -18.24 25.05
CA ALA A 331 -56.06 -18.06 23.61
C ALA A 331 -54.74 -17.91 22.83
N VAL A 332 -53.58 -17.76 23.49
CA VAL A 332 -52.27 -17.51 22.84
C VAL A 332 -51.13 -17.97 23.77
N ALA A 333 -50.06 -18.57 23.24
CA ALA A 333 -48.82 -18.80 23.97
C ALA A 333 -47.87 -17.61 23.77
N ALA A 334 -47.31 -17.06 24.85
CA ALA A 334 -46.27 -16.03 24.80
C ALA A 334 -45.01 -16.54 25.50
N SER A 335 -43.86 -16.33 24.89
CA SER A 335 -42.57 -16.59 25.53
C SER A 335 -42.09 -15.29 26.18
N ILE A 336 -41.73 -15.36 27.46
CA ILE A 336 -41.08 -14.26 28.17
C ILE A 336 -39.70 -14.76 28.57
N ARG A 337 -38.66 -14.00 28.24
CA ARG A 337 -37.30 -14.25 28.71
C ARG A 337 -37.05 -13.38 29.92
#